data_AF-A0AA39E300-F1
#
_entry.id   AF-A0AA39E300-F1
#
_cell.length_a   1.000
_cell.length_b   1.000
_cell.length_c   1.000
_cell.angle_alpha   90.00
_cell.angle_beta   90.00
_cell.angle_gamma   90.00
#
_symmetry.space_group_name_H-M   'P 1'
#
loop_
_entity.id
_entity.type
_entity.pdbx_description
1 polymer ?
#
loop_
_entity_poly.entity_id
_entity_poly.type
_entity_poly.pdbx_seq_one_letter_code
_entity_poly.pdbx_strand_id
1 'polypeptide(L)'
;MISGLACHGLCEDAVTLFHQMESFGLRPDERTMTAVLSACRNAGWVSEGFAYFNSMRCKYGVKPTIQHYGCMVDLLARTGHLDEAEEFIRKMPIEPDVVLWRTLIWASKVHGDIDRSERLMNDRGVLKMDSDDCGSYVLLGNVYASAGKWHDKAKMRGLMNQKGLSKPPGCSRIEVDGLVHEFAAGDSGHIEAEKIYAKLDEVEERLKAEGYHPKLSEVLLEIDNEEKAFQLRHHSEKLAVAFGLIKTSPGTEIRIVKNLRSCEDCHSVMKLISKIYQQDIIVRDRIRFHHFINGDCSCKDYW
;
A
#
# COMPACT_ATOMS: atom_id res chain seq x y z
N MET A 1 14.71 -15.39 -4.66
CA MET A 1 15.23 -14.31 -5.52
C MET A 1 14.13 -13.65 -6.36
N ILE A 2 13.37 -14.39 -7.19
CA ILE A 2 12.26 -13.83 -8.01
C ILE A 2 11.29 -12.99 -7.17
N SER A 3 10.78 -13.52 -6.05
CA SER A 3 9.89 -12.77 -5.15
C SER A 3 10.53 -11.51 -4.56
N GLY A 4 11.84 -11.52 -4.31
CA GLY A 4 12.55 -10.35 -3.79
C GLY A 4 12.59 -9.24 -4.82
N LEU A 5 12.98 -9.55 -6.06
CA LEU A 5 12.95 -8.61 -7.18
C LEU A 5 11.55 -8.00 -7.38
N ALA A 6 10.52 -8.86 -7.41
CA ALA A 6 9.12 -8.42 -7.51
C ALA A 6 8.72 -7.47 -6.38
N CYS A 7 9.05 -7.79 -5.13
CA CYS A 7 8.76 -6.94 -3.97
C CYS A 7 9.52 -5.60 -3.98
N HIS A 8 10.62 -5.48 -4.72
CA HIS A 8 11.41 -4.25 -4.83
C HIS A 8 11.05 -3.39 -6.06
N GLY A 9 10.04 -3.79 -6.84
CA GLY A 9 9.65 -3.10 -8.07
C GLY A 9 10.45 -3.49 -9.30
N LEU A 10 11.43 -4.40 -9.15
CA LEU A 10 12.27 -4.93 -10.23
C LEU A 10 11.55 -6.06 -10.97
N CYS A 11 10.39 -5.74 -11.56
CA CYS A 11 9.48 -6.74 -12.11
C CYS A 11 10.02 -7.39 -13.40
N GLU A 12 10.71 -6.62 -14.24
CA GLU A 12 11.40 -7.11 -15.45
C GLU A 12 12.50 -8.11 -15.09
N ASP A 13 13.30 -7.81 -14.07
CA ASP A 13 14.35 -8.72 -13.57
C ASP A 13 13.74 -9.99 -12.96
N ALA A 14 12.62 -9.87 -12.25
CA ALA A 14 11.92 -11.02 -11.68
C ALA A 14 11.44 -11.99 -12.78
N VAL A 15 10.88 -11.47 -13.87
CA VAL A 15 10.44 -12.27 -15.02
C VAL A 15 11.64 -12.85 -15.79
N THR A 16 12.70 -12.06 -15.97
CA THR A 16 13.95 -12.53 -16.59
C THR A 16 14.53 -13.71 -15.83
N LEU A 17 14.58 -13.61 -14.49
CA LEU A 17 15.08 -14.69 -13.64
C LEU A 17 14.16 -15.92 -13.65
N PHE A 18 12.85 -15.73 -13.79
CA PHE A 18 11.91 -16.84 -14.00
C PHE A 18 12.22 -17.59 -15.31
N HIS A 19 12.44 -16.89 -16.41
CA HIS A 19 12.81 -17.54 -17.68
C HIS A 19 14.19 -18.19 -17.64
N GLN A 20 15.15 -17.61 -16.93
CA GLN A 20 16.45 -18.26 -16.70
C GLN A 20 16.29 -19.56 -15.92
N MET A 21 15.48 -19.58 -14.87
CA MET A 21 15.13 -20.80 -14.13
C MET A 21 14.58 -21.88 -15.08
N GLU A 22 13.65 -21.53 -15.96
CA GLU A 22 13.12 -22.46 -16.97
C GLU A 22 14.22 -22.97 -17.91
N SER A 23 15.13 -22.10 -18.37
CA SER A 23 16.22 -22.46 -19.27
C SER A 23 17.22 -23.45 -18.66
N PHE A 24 17.35 -23.45 -17.32
CA PHE A 24 18.13 -24.44 -16.58
C PHE A 24 17.39 -25.76 -16.32
N GLY A 25 16.18 -25.92 -16.88
CA GLY A 25 15.36 -27.13 -16.71
C GLY A 25 14.69 -27.22 -15.34
N LEU A 26 14.71 -26.15 -14.54
CA LEU A 26 14.04 -26.11 -13.25
C LEU A 26 12.56 -25.83 -13.46
N ARG A 27 11.69 -26.63 -12.81
CA ARG A 27 10.24 -26.48 -12.91
C ARG A 27 9.71 -25.49 -11.87
N PRO A 28 8.92 -24.47 -12.28
CA PRO A 28 8.21 -23.62 -11.33
C PRO A 28 7.28 -24.40 -10.42
N ASP A 29 7.28 -24.05 -9.14
CA ASP A 29 6.34 -24.53 -8.14
C ASP A 29 5.28 -23.46 -7.79
N GLU A 30 4.41 -23.77 -6.84
CA GLU A 30 3.39 -22.86 -6.31
C GLU A 30 3.96 -21.48 -5.91
N ARG A 31 5.10 -21.47 -5.21
CA ARG A 31 5.72 -20.23 -4.72
C ARG A 31 6.33 -19.42 -5.86
N THR A 32 6.93 -20.10 -6.82
CA THR A 32 7.51 -19.49 -8.03
C THR A 32 6.42 -18.83 -8.86
N MET A 33 5.28 -19.50 -9.05
CA MET A 33 4.14 -18.94 -9.76
C MET A 33 3.52 -17.74 -9.03
N THR A 34 3.43 -17.79 -7.70
CA THR A 34 3.01 -16.62 -6.91
C THR A 34 3.99 -15.46 -7.07
N ALA A 35 5.29 -15.72 -7.13
CA ALA A 35 6.32 -14.70 -7.27
C ALA A 35 6.27 -14.00 -8.65
N VAL A 36 6.10 -14.75 -9.75
CA VAL A 36 5.99 -14.16 -11.10
C VAL A 36 4.68 -13.39 -11.27
N LEU A 37 3.55 -13.93 -10.75
CA LEU A 37 2.28 -13.21 -10.76
C LEU A 37 2.31 -11.95 -9.89
N SER A 38 3.09 -11.98 -8.79
CA SER A 38 3.36 -10.80 -7.98
C SER A 38 4.14 -9.73 -8.74
N ALA A 39 5.08 -10.12 -9.60
CA ALA A 39 5.78 -9.19 -10.48
C ALA A 39 4.82 -8.54 -11.48
N CYS A 40 3.98 -9.34 -12.17
CA CYS A 40 2.95 -8.82 -13.07
C CYS A 40 2.00 -7.86 -12.36
N ARG A 41 1.51 -8.26 -11.18
CA ARG A 41 0.67 -7.41 -10.31
C ARG A 41 1.35 -6.10 -9.95
N ASN A 42 2.64 -6.11 -9.60
CA ASN A 42 3.36 -4.90 -9.20
C ASN A 42 3.75 -4.01 -10.39
N ALA A 43 3.71 -4.53 -11.61
CA ALA A 43 3.97 -3.79 -12.85
C ALA A 43 2.71 -3.40 -13.63
N GLY A 44 1.53 -3.89 -13.24
CA GLY A 44 0.28 -3.65 -13.96
C GLY A 44 0.15 -4.45 -15.27
N TRP A 45 0.91 -5.53 -15.43
CA TRP A 45 0.96 -6.35 -16.64
C TRP A 45 -0.17 -7.38 -16.71
N VAL A 46 -1.36 -6.92 -17.12
CA VAL A 46 -2.59 -7.75 -17.16
C VAL A 46 -2.44 -8.95 -18.10
N SER A 47 -1.96 -8.72 -19.32
CA SER A 47 -1.83 -9.77 -20.34
C SER A 47 -0.85 -10.87 -19.92
N GLU A 48 0.31 -10.48 -19.41
CA GLU A 48 1.34 -11.38 -18.89
C GLU A 48 0.83 -12.12 -17.64
N GLY A 49 0.11 -11.43 -16.76
CA GLY A 49 -0.55 -12.03 -15.60
C GLY A 49 -1.45 -13.21 -16.00
N PHE A 50 -2.33 -13.01 -16.98
CA PHE A 50 -3.16 -14.09 -17.50
C PHE A 50 -2.36 -15.19 -18.20
N ALA A 51 -1.32 -14.84 -18.96
CA ALA A 51 -0.45 -15.82 -19.62
C ALA A 51 0.20 -16.76 -18.59
N TYR A 52 0.80 -16.20 -17.52
CA TYR A 52 1.39 -16.98 -16.45
C TYR A 52 0.34 -17.79 -15.69
N PHE A 53 -0.78 -17.18 -15.32
CA PHE A 53 -1.86 -17.86 -14.59
C PHE A 53 -2.40 -19.07 -15.35
N ASN A 54 -2.68 -18.92 -16.65
CA ASN A 54 -3.17 -20.01 -17.50
C ASN A 54 -2.10 -21.10 -17.73
N SER A 55 -0.82 -20.72 -17.76
CA SER A 55 0.28 -21.68 -17.91
C SER A 55 0.48 -22.58 -16.69
N MET A 56 0.03 -22.17 -15.50
CA MET A 56 0.22 -22.91 -14.24
C MET A 56 -0.19 -24.38 -14.38
N ARG A 57 -1.43 -24.63 -14.78
CA ARG A 57 -1.95 -26.00 -14.91
C ARG A 57 -1.46 -26.67 -16.18
N CYS A 58 -1.54 -25.97 -17.32
CA CYS A 58 -1.31 -26.58 -18.64
C CYS A 58 0.16 -26.86 -18.93
N LYS A 59 1.09 -26.03 -18.43
CA LYS A 59 2.53 -26.14 -18.69
C LYS A 59 3.29 -26.72 -17.50
N TYR A 60 2.95 -26.29 -16.27
CA TYR A 60 3.73 -26.66 -15.08
C TYR A 60 3.05 -27.69 -14.17
N GLY A 61 1.77 -28.02 -14.40
CA GLY A 61 1.00 -28.92 -13.54
C GLY A 61 0.69 -28.34 -12.15
N VAL A 62 0.82 -27.02 -11.97
CA VAL A 62 0.55 -26.31 -10.72
C VAL A 62 -0.93 -25.93 -10.67
N LYS A 63 -1.63 -26.38 -9.63
CA LYS A 63 -3.03 -25.98 -9.38
C LYS A 63 -3.05 -24.56 -8.77
N PRO A 64 -3.86 -23.62 -9.31
CA PRO A 64 -4.02 -22.31 -8.68
C PRO A 64 -4.56 -22.41 -7.24
N THR A 65 -3.99 -21.59 -6.37
CA THR A 65 -4.37 -21.44 -4.95
C THR A 65 -4.97 -20.05 -4.71
N ILE A 66 -5.53 -19.82 -3.52
CA ILE A 66 -6.14 -18.53 -3.17
C ILE A 66 -5.16 -17.36 -3.33
N GLN A 67 -3.87 -17.56 -3.08
CA GLN A 67 -2.82 -16.55 -3.27
C GLN A 67 -2.65 -16.15 -4.73
N HIS A 68 -2.74 -17.11 -5.66
CA HIS A 68 -2.67 -16.86 -7.09
C HIS A 68 -3.89 -16.08 -7.58
N TYR A 69 -5.09 -16.47 -7.13
CA TYR A 69 -6.31 -15.71 -7.40
C TYR A 69 -6.22 -14.30 -6.84
N GLY A 70 -5.71 -14.14 -5.60
CA GLY A 70 -5.46 -12.84 -4.99
C GLY A 70 -4.52 -11.95 -5.80
N CYS A 71 -3.45 -12.51 -6.40
CA CYS A 71 -2.57 -11.76 -7.29
C CYS A 71 -3.30 -11.24 -8.53
N MET A 72 -4.12 -12.08 -9.16
CA MET A 72 -4.88 -11.71 -10.36
C MET A 72 -5.98 -10.69 -10.05
N VAL A 73 -6.71 -10.86 -8.95
CA VAL A 73 -7.72 -9.89 -8.50
C VAL A 73 -7.07 -8.55 -8.20
N ASP A 74 -5.96 -8.52 -7.47
CA ASP A 74 -5.27 -7.25 -7.16
C ASP A 74 -4.72 -6.58 -8.43
N LEU A 75 -4.18 -7.36 -9.38
CA LEU A 75 -3.72 -6.87 -10.69
C LEU A 75 -4.85 -6.21 -11.49
N LEU A 76 -5.98 -6.92 -11.66
CA LEU A 76 -7.15 -6.40 -12.38
C LEU A 76 -7.73 -5.17 -11.67
N ALA A 77 -7.88 -5.24 -10.35
CA ALA A 77 -8.48 -4.19 -9.55
C ALA A 77 -7.64 -2.89 -9.60
N ARG A 78 -6.31 -2.98 -9.45
CA ARG A 78 -5.41 -1.82 -9.52
C ARG A 78 -5.35 -1.19 -10.90
N THR A 79 -5.49 -1.99 -11.95
CA THR A 79 -5.49 -1.50 -13.35
C THR A 79 -6.85 -1.00 -13.83
N GLY A 80 -7.87 -0.98 -12.95
CA GLY A 80 -9.19 -0.44 -13.26
C GLY A 80 -10.13 -1.42 -13.96
N HIS A 81 -9.72 -2.67 -14.19
CA HIS A 81 -10.55 -3.73 -14.77
C HIS A 81 -11.51 -4.32 -13.73
N LEU A 82 -12.34 -3.47 -13.10
CA LEU A 82 -13.13 -3.82 -11.93
C LEU A 82 -14.22 -4.86 -12.23
N ASP A 83 -14.87 -4.77 -13.39
CA ASP A 83 -15.86 -5.77 -13.82
C ASP A 83 -15.21 -7.13 -14.06
N GLU A 84 -14.03 -7.15 -14.70
CA GLU A 84 -13.27 -8.37 -14.91
C GLU A 84 -12.78 -8.95 -13.58
N ALA A 85 -12.34 -8.12 -12.63
CA ALA A 85 -11.97 -8.55 -11.29
C ALA A 85 -13.16 -9.19 -10.55
N GLU A 86 -14.34 -8.56 -10.58
CA GLU A 86 -15.54 -9.09 -9.94
C GLU A 86 -15.97 -10.43 -10.55
N GLU A 87 -15.95 -10.52 -11.88
CA GLU A 87 -16.28 -11.73 -12.61
C GLU A 87 -15.24 -12.85 -12.39
N PHE A 88 -13.96 -12.48 -12.32
CA PHE A 88 -12.88 -13.41 -12.01
C PHE A 88 -13.05 -14.04 -10.62
N ILE A 89 -13.43 -13.24 -9.61
CA ILE A 89 -13.76 -13.76 -8.27
C ILE A 89 -14.95 -14.73 -8.34
N ARG A 90 -16.02 -14.38 -9.06
CA ARG A 90 -17.23 -15.23 -9.17
C ARG A 90 -16.98 -16.56 -9.87
N LYS A 91 -16.05 -16.59 -10.82
CA LYS A 91 -15.67 -17.80 -11.58
C LYS A 91 -14.66 -18.68 -10.86
N MET A 92 -14.21 -18.31 -9.66
CA MET A 92 -13.25 -19.12 -8.91
C MET A 92 -13.83 -20.52 -8.61
N PRO A 93 -13.05 -21.60 -8.84
CA PRO A 93 -13.45 -22.96 -8.49
C PRO A 93 -13.25 -23.26 -7.00
N ILE A 94 -12.88 -22.26 -6.21
CA ILE A 94 -12.65 -22.32 -4.76
C ILE A 94 -13.37 -21.13 -4.12
N GLU A 95 -13.75 -21.26 -2.85
CA GLU A 95 -14.42 -20.19 -2.11
C GLU A 95 -13.51 -18.95 -2.02
N PRO A 96 -13.96 -17.77 -2.48
CA PRO A 96 -13.21 -16.54 -2.31
C PRO A 96 -13.12 -16.14 -0.84
N ASP A 97 -11.92 -15.77 -0.39
CA ASP A 97 -11.76 -15.23 0.96
C ASP A 97 -12.21 -13.75 1.04
N VAL A 98 -12.34 -13.25 2.27
CA VAL A 98 -12.71 -11.85 2.52
C VAL A 98 -11.66 -10.87 1.97
N VAL A 99 -10.40 -11.28 1.85
CA VAL A 99 -9.30 -10.42 1.37
C VAL A 99 -9.48 -10.08 -0.10
N LEU A 100 -9.91 -11.03 -0.94
CA LEU A 100 -10.21 -10.79 -2.36
C LEU A 100 -11.33 -9.75 -2.53
N TRP A 101 -12.44 -9.91 -1.80
CA TRP A 101 -13.55 -8.94 -1.83
C TRP A 101 -13.12 -7.56 -1.32
N ARG A 102 -12.36 -7.49 -0.23
CA ARG A 102 -11.82 -6.23 0.29
C ARG A 102 -10.88 -5.55 -0.69
N THR A 103 -10.08 -6.31 -1.43
CA THR A 103 -9.19 -5.79 -2.47
C THR A 103 -10.01 -5.11 -3.57
N LEU A 104 -11.07 -5.78 -4.05
CA LEU A 104 -11.97 -5.22 -5.06
C LEU A 104 -12.75 -3.99 -4.54
N ILE A 105 -13.25 -4.02 -3.30
CA ILE A 105 -13.94 -2.88 -2.69
C ILE A 105 -13.00 -1.68 -2.56
N TRP A 106 -11.78 -1.90 -2.04
CA TRP A 106 -10.78 -0.85 -1.92
C TRP A 106 -10.44 -0.23 -3.27
N ALA A 107 -10.22 -1.05 -4.31
CA ALA A 107 -9.92 -0.56 -5.64
C ALA A 107 -11.10 0.17 -6.28
N SER A 108 -12.32 -0.32 -6.06
CA SER A 108 -13.55 0.34 -6.54
C SER A 108 -13.65 1.76 -5.99
N LYS A 109 -13.37 1.95 -4.68
CA LYS A 109 -13.26 3.28 -4.06
C LYS A 109 -12.20 4.16 -4.72
N VAL A 110 -11.03 3.60 -5.02
CA VAL A 110 -9.90 4.34 -5.61
C VAL A 110 -10.21 4.81 -7.01
N HIS A 111 -10.91 3.98 -7.80
CA HIS A 111 -11.35 4.32 -9.16
C HIS A 111 -12.70 5.05 -9.19
N GLY A 112 -13.23 5.48 -8.04
CA GLY A 112 -14.47 6.27 -7.95
C GLY A 112 -15.77 5.48 -8.09
N ASP A 113 -15.73 4.16 -8.20
CA ASP A 113 -16.91 3.28 -8.22
C ASP A 113 -17.39 2.98 -6.79
N ILE A 114 -18.00 4.00 -6.20
CA ILE A 114 -18.56 3.93 -4.84
C ILE A 114 -19.73 2.96 -4.79
N ASP A 115 -20.56 2.89 -5.83
CA ASP A 115 -21.74 2.02 -5.87
C ASP A 115 -21.36 0.53 -5.84
N ARG A 116 -20.33 0.12 -6.60
CA ARG A 116 -19.77 -1.25 -6.47
C ARG A 116 -19.23 -1.49 -5.06
N SER A 117 -18.52 -0.51 -4.50
CA SER A 117 -17.94 -0.61 -3.15
C SER A 117 -19.01 -0.87 -2.09
N GLU A 118 -20.08 -0.07 -2.08
CA GLU A 118 -21.20 -0.19 -1.14
C GLU A 118 -22.00 -1.47 -1.37
N ARG A 119 -22.30 -1.82 -2.62
CA ARG A 119 -22.99 -3.08 -2.97
C ARG A 119 -22.22 -4.29 -2.45
N LEU A 120 -20.93 -4.39 -2.76
CA LEU A 120 -20.10 -5.54 -2.35
C LEU A 120 -19.97 -5.63 -0.84
N MET A 121 -19.86 -4.50 -0.14
CA MET A 121 -19.84 -4.45 1.33
C MET A 121 -21.11 -5.04 1.95
N ASN A 122 -22.27 -4.71 1.39
CA ASN A 122 -23.58 -5.16 1.89
C ASN A 122 -23.92 -6.60 1.46
N ASP A 123 -23.79 -6.91 0.17
CA ASP A 123 -24.28 -8.14 -0.45
C ASP A 123 -23.39 -9.34 -0.17
N ARG A 124 -22.07 -9.15 -0.22
CA ARG A 124 -21.11 -10.24 0.06
C ARG A 124 -20.96 -10.51 1.54
N GLY A 125 -21.69 -9.77 2.37
CA GLY A 125 -21.63 -9.90 3.80
C GLY A 125 -20.20 -9.76 4.31
N VAL A 126 -19.35 -8.90 3.74
CA VAL A 126 -17.96 -8.73 4.22
C VAL A 126 -17.95 -8.35 5.70
N LEU A 127 -18.97 -7.62 6.17
CA LEU A 127 -19.21 -7.34 7.59
C LEU A 127 -19.77 -8.53 8.39
N LYS A 128 -20.40 -9.50 7.74
CA LYS A 128 -20.96 -10.72 8.35
C LYS A 128 -19.95 -11.87 8.38
N MET A 129 -19.14 -12.02 7.33
CA MET A 129 -18.10 -13.03 7.16
C MET A 129 -16.87 -12.72 8.03
N ASP A 130 -16.63 -11.45 8.33
CA ASP A 130 -15.48 -10.99 9.09
C ASP A 130 -15.93 -9.99 10.18
N SER A 131 -16.86 -10.45 11.02
CA SER A 131 -17.60 -9.59 11.95
C SER A 131 -16.75 -9.00 13.08
N ASP A 132 -15.55 -9.50 13.27
CA ASP A 132 -14.63 -9.10 14.34
C ASP A 132 -13.35 -8.46 13.80
N ASP A 133 -13.20 -8.28 12.48
CA ASP A 133 -12.08 -7.52 11.94
C ASP A 133 -12.42 -6.05 11.74
N CYS A 134 -11.70 -5.21 12.48
CA CYS A 134 -11.71 -3.75 12.35
C CYS A 134 -11.46 -3.27 10.91
N GLY A 135 -10.70 -4.04 10.10
CA GLY A 135 -10.34 -3.69 8.73
C GLY A 135 -11.54 -3.46 7.81
N SER A 136 -12.60 -4.28 7.94
CA SER A 136 -13.82 -4.19 7.12
C SER A 136 -14.58 -2.91 7.42
N TYR A 137 -14.76 -2.61 8.72
CA TYR A 137 -15.44 -1.40 9.17
C TYR A 137 -14.69 -0.13 8.78
N VAL A 138 -13.36 -0.15 8.90
CA VAL A 138 -12.49 0.96 8.49
C VAL A 138 -12.59 1.17 6.98
N LEU A 139 -12.56 0.10 6.18
CA LEU A 139 -12.68 0.20 4.73
C LEU A 139 -14.04 0.78 4.32
N LEU A 140 -15.14 0.35 4.94
CA LEU A 140 -16.48 0.88 4.65
C LEU A 140 -16.62 2.34 5.07
N GLY A 141 -16.15 2.69 6.27
CA GLY A 141 -16.11 4.07 6.73
C GLY A 141 -15.29 4.96 5.79
N ASN A 142 -14.24 4.43 5.16
CA ASN A 142 -13.46 5.16 4.16
C ASN A 142 -14.19 5.32 2.83
N VAL A 143 -14.93 4.31 2.37
CA VAL A 143 -15.83 4.39 1.19
C VAL A 143 -16.86 5.50 1.40
N TYR A 144 -17.54 5.49 2.56
CA TYR A 144 -18.53 6.52 2.89
C TYR A 144 -17.92 7.92 2.98
N ALA A 145 -16.73 8.09 3.58
CA ALA A 145 -16.06 9.38 3.58
C ALA A 145 -15.73 9.88 2.17
N SER A 146 -15.23 9.02 1.27
CA SER A 146 -14.97 9.44 -0.11
C SER A 146 -16.24 9.82 -0.88
N ALA A 147 -17.40 9.35 -0.44
CA ALA A 147 -18.69 9.71 -1.00
C ALA A 147 -19.37 10.90 -0.28
N GLY A 148 -18.71 11.51 0.70
CA GLY A 148 -19.30 12.57 1.54
C GLY A 148 -20.39 12.10 2.52
N LYS A 149 -20.57 10.78 2.70
CA LYS A 149 -21.57 10.18 3.60
C LYS A 149 -21.04 10.10 5.05
N TRP A 150 -20.78 11.26 5.66
CA TRP A 150 -20.13 11.36 6.98
C TRP A 150 -20.92 10.70 8.10
N HIS A 151 -22.25 10.79 8.05
CA HIS A 151 -23.13 10.12 9.01
C HIS A 151 -22.96 8.59 8.98
N ASP A 152 -22.86 7.98 7.80
CA ASP A 152 -22.67 6.53 7.69
C ASP A 152 -21.25 6.10 8.09
N LYS A 153 -20.24 6.93 7.83
CA LYS A 153 -18.90 6.73 8.42
C LYS A 153 -18.95 6.76 9.95
N ALA A 154 -19.66 7.70 10.54
CA ALA A 154 -19.81 7.79 11.99
C ALA A 154 -20.51 6.55 12.56
N LYS A 155 -21.53 6.00 11.88
CA LYS A 155 -22.15 4.72 12.24
C LYS A 155 -21.15 3.58 12.26
N MET A 156 -20.26 3.48 11.26
CA MET A 156 -19.23 2.42 11.24
C MET A 156 -18.31 2.51 12.46
N ARG A 157 -17.90 3.72 12.84
CA ARG A 157 -17.12 3.93 14.08
C ARG A 157 -17.92 3.55 15.33
N GLY A 158 -19.21 3.87 15.38
CA GLY A 158 -20.10 3.44 16.46
C GLY A 158 -20.20 1.93 16.60
N LEU A 159 -20.34 1.20 15.48
CA LEU A 159 -20.38 -0.27 15.46
C LEU A 159 -19.05 -0.90 15.93
N MET A 160 -17.91 -0.34 15.51
CA MET A 160 -16.60 -0.78 16.00
C MET A 160 -16.50 -0.64 17.53
N ASN A 161 -16.91 0.51 18.06
CA ASN A 161 -16.90 0.77 19.51
C ASN A 161 -17.82 -0.20 20.27
N GLN A 162 -19.02 -0.46 19.76
CA GLN A 162 -19.97 -1.42 20.38
C GLN A 162 -19.42 -2.85 20.41
N LYS A 163 -18.59 -3.21 19.43
CA LYS A 163 -17.92 -4.52 19.35
C LYS A 163 -16.56 -4.56 20.06
N GLY A 164 -16.10 -3.46 20.67
CA GLY A 164 -14.78 -3.37 21.30
C GLY A 164 -13.61 -3.46 20.31
N LEU A 165 -13.85 -3.20 19.02
CA LEU A 165 -12.84 -3.27 17.98
C LEU A 165 -12.04 -1.97 17.92
N SER A 166 -10.71 -2.08 17.93
CA SER A 166 -9.79 -0.95 17.75
C SER A 166 -8.89 -1.16 16.55
N LYS A 167 -8.63 -0.08 15.81
CA LYS A 167 -7.67 -0.09 14.72
C LYS A 167 -6.27 0.17 15.31
N PRO A 168 -5.25 -0.64 15.00
CA PRO A 168 -3.89 -0.34 15.40
C PRO A 168 -3.41 0.97 14.74
N PRO A 169 -2.65 1.82 15.45
CA PRO A 169 -2.13 3.06 14.89
C PRO A 169 -1.21 2.78 13.70
N GLY A 170 -1.15 3.73 12.77
CA GLY A 170 -0.18 3.71 11.68
C GLY A 170 1.20 4.11 12.18
N CYS A 171 2.12 3.16 12.22
CA CYS A 171 3.47 3.36 12.73
C CYS A 171 4.52 3.18 11.63
N SER A 172 5.57 3.99 11.73
CA SER A 172 6.77 3.89 10.90
C SER A 172 7.98 3.68 11.79
N ARG A 173 8.84 2.73 11.41
CA ARG A 173 10.06 2.39 12.14
C ARG A 173 11.28 2.67 11.29
N ILE A 174 12.33 3.21 11.91
CA ILE A 174 13.63 3.48 11.30
C ILE A 174 14.72 2.92 12.22
N GLU A 175 15.76 2.33 11.63
CA GLU A 175 16.92 1.84 12.35
C GLU A 175 18.10 2.79 12.13
N VAL A 176 18.68 3.29 13.22
CA VAL A 176 19.84 4.19 13.23
C VAL A 176 20.78 3.71 14.33
N ASP A 177 22.07 3.53 14.02
CA ASP A 177 23.09 3.09 14.97
C ASP A 177 22.71 1.81 15.75
N GLY A 178 21.99 0.89 15.10
CA GLY A 178 21.51 -0.37 15.68
C GLY A 178 20.32 -0.24 16.63
N LEU A 179 19.74 0.96 16.76
CA LEU A 179 18.53 1.22 17.54
C LEU A 179 17.32 1.42 16.62
N VAL A 180 16.22 0.75 16.96
CA VAL A 180 14.95 0.90 16.24
C VAL A 180 14.13 1.99 16.92
N HIS A 181 13.80 3.03 16.16
CA HIS A 181 12.92 4.12 16.57
C HIS A 181 11.57 3.95 15.89
N GLU A 182 10.49 3.95 16.66
CA GLU A 182 9.12 3.87 16.17
C GLU A 182 8.43 5.22 16.34
N PHE A 183 7.67 5.63 15.33
CA PHE A 183 6.88 6.85 15.33
C PHE A 183 5.43 6.50 15.00
N ALA A 184 4.49 7.02 15.79
CA ALA A 184 3.08 7.11 15.42
C ALA A 184 2.76 8.48 14.79
N ALA A 185 1.59 8.62 14.15
CA ALA A 185 1.19 9.92 13.64
C ALA A 185 0.99 10.93 14.79
N GLY A 186 1.61 12.11 14.69
CA GLY A 186 1.59 13.14 15.74
C GLY A 186 2.38 12.77 17.00
N ASP A 187 3.29 11.80 16.94
CA ASP A 187 4.05 11.33 18.09
C ASP A 187 5.03 12.38 18.62
N SER A 188 4.88 12.72 19.90
CA SER A 188 5.73 13.63 20.66
C SER A 188 6.51 12.94 21.80
N GLY A 189 6.43 11.61 21.90
CA GLY A 189 7.07 10.81 22.96
C GLY A 189 8.55 10.53 22.73
N HIS A 190 9.09 10.81 21.55
CA HIS A 190 10.50 10.60 21.24
C HIS A 190 11.40 11.58 22.01
N ILE A 191 12.55 11.12 22.51
CA ILE A 191 13.51 11.95 23.28
C ILE A 191 14.03 13.19 22.51
N GLU A 192 14.02 13.11 21.18
CA GLU A 192 14.41 14.21 20.28
C GLU A 192 13.23 14.82 19.51
N ALA A 193 12.00 14.71 20.04
CA ALA A 193 10.79 15.23 19.39
C ALA A 193 10.96 16.68 18.92
N GLU A 194 11.45 17.59 19.77
CA GLU A 194 11.65 19.00 19.40
C GLU A 194 12.52 19.17 18.14
N LYS A 195 13.63 18.43 18.04
CA LYS A 195 14.51 18.46 16.86
C LYS A 195 13.84 17.87 15.62
N ILE A 196 13.09 16.78 15.78
CA ILE A 196 12.36 16.14 14.69
C ILE A 196 11.32 17.09 14.11
N TYR A 197 10.56 17.78 14.96
CA TYR A 197 9.56 18.75 14.53
C TYR A 197 10.19 19.98 13.88
N ALA A 198 11.29 20.50 14.42
CA ALA A 198 12.05 21.57 13.77
C ALA A 198 12.58 21.14 12.38
N LYS A 199 13.05 19.90 12.24
CA LYS A 199 13.45 19.36 10.93
C LYS A 199 12.27 19.20 9.98
N LEU A 200 11.09 18.85 10.49
CA LEU A 200 9.87 18.81 9.68
C LEU A 200 9.46 20.19 9.16
N ASP A 201 9.59 21.26 9.96
CA ASP A 201 9.37 22.63 9.49
C ASP A 201 10.31 22.96 8.31
N GLU A 202 11.62 22.71 8.46
CA GLU A 202 12.62 22.92 7.40
C GLU A 202 12.27 22.10 6.12
N VAL A 203 11.91 20.83 6.29
CA VAL A 203 11.51 19.95 5.17
C VAL A 203 10.28 20.51 4.47
N GLU A 204 9.25 20.92 5.20
CA GLU A 204 8.01 21.46 4.64
C GLU A 204 8.24 22.75 3.84
N GLU A 205 9.10 23.66 4.34
CA GLU A 205 9.49 24.88 3.61
C GLU A 205 10.16 24.56 2.27
N ARG A 206 11.12 23.62 2.28
CA ARG A 206 11.82 23.20 1.06
C ARG A 206 10.90 22.46 0.08
N LEU A 207 9.98 21.64 0.59
CA LEU A 207 8.95 20.98 -0.23
C LEU A 207 8.07 22.02 -0.94
N LYS A 208 7.58 23.03 -0.22
CA LYS A 208 6.76 24.11 -0.81
C LYS A 208 7.51 24.89 -1.88
N ALA A 209 8.80 25.14 -1.70
CA ALA A 209 9.65 25.78 -2.71
C ALA A 209 9.76 24.97 -4.02
N GLU A 210 9.63 23.64 -3.94
CA GLU A 210 9.58 22.72 -5.11
C GLU A 210 8.14 22.50 -5.64
N GLY A 211 7.14 23.24 -5.13
CA GLY A 211 5.76 23.17 -5.60
C GLY A 211 4.92 22.04 -4.98
N TYR A 212 5.35 21.47 -3.84
CA TYR A 212 4.54 20.51 -3.09
C TYR A 212 3.24 21.14 -2.58
N HIS A 213 2.14 20.42 -2.79
CA HIS A 213 0.83 20.73 -2.21
C HIS A 213 0.29 19.48 -1.52
N PRO A 214 -0.20 19.59 -0.26
CA PRO A 214 -0.69 18.44 0.49
C PRO A 214 -1.93 17.84 -0.16
N LYS A 215 -1.97 16.50 -0.29
CA LYS A 215 -3.11 15.79 -0.88
C LYS A 215 -4.23 15.59 0.14
N LEU A 216 -5.01 16.65 0.38
CA LEU A 216 -6.07 16.68 1.41
C LEU A 216 -7.14 15.58 1.26
N SER A 217 -7.31 15.03 0.06
CA SER A 217 -8.20 13.89 -0.22
C SER A 217 -7.80 12.62 0.54
N GLU A 218 -6.54 12.50 0.96
CA GLU A 218 -6.05 11.37 1.75
C GLU A 218 -6.56 11.40 3.20
N VAL A 219 -6.99 12.57 3.69
CA VAL A 219 -7.56 12.73 5.03
C VAL A 219 -9.07 12.58 4.97
N LEU A 220 -9.51 11.36 5.26
CA LEU A 220 -10.93 10.98 5.25
C LEU A 220 -11.66 11.40 6.53
N LEU A 221 -11.44 12.61 7.04
CA LEU A 221 -12.12 13.15 8.21
C LEU A 221 -12.92 14.41 7.84
N GLU A 222 -14.05 14.61 8.54
CA GLU A 222 -14.90 15.80 8.40
C GLU A 222 -14.34 16.92 9.28
N ILE A 223 -13.30 17.56 8.77
CA ILE A 223 -12.55 18.66 9.39
C ILE A 223 -12.17 19.65 8.29
N ASP A 224 -11.78 20.86 8.67
CA ASP A 224 -11.35 21.87 7.72
C ASP A 224 -10.02 21.51 7.04
N ASN A 225 -9.69 22.24 5.98
CA ASN A 225 -8.52 21.96 5.16
C ASN A 225 -7.19 22.24 5.87
N GLU A 226 -7.16 23.17 6.83
CA GLU A 226 -5.96 23.47 7.61
C GLU A 226 -5.63 22.32 8.54
N GLU A 227 -6.64 21.78 9.24
CA GLU A 227 -6.51 20.60 10.09
C GLU A 227 -6.14 19.34 9.28
N LYS A 228 -6.67 19.18 8.05
CA LYS A 228 -6.24 18.08 7.16
C LYS A 228 -4.77 18.20 6.79
N ALA A 229 -4.32 19.40 6.38
CA ALA A 229 -2.93 19.64 6.06
C ALA A 229 -2.02 19.39 7.28
N PHE A 230 -2.47 19.81 8.46
CA PHE A 230 -1.79 19.55 9.72
C PHE A 230 -1.63 18.04 9.97
N GLN A 231 -2.67 17.22 9.79
CA GLN A 231 -2.55 15.77 9.99
C GLN A 231 -1.59 15.11 8.99
N LEU A 232 -1.65 15.49 7.71
CA LEU A 232 -0.74 14.96 6.69
C LEU A 232 0.72 15.29 6.99
N ARG A 233 0.99 16.48 7.52
CA ARG A 233 2.34 16.90 7.93
C ARG A 233 2.89 15.98 9.04
N HIS A 234 2.03 15.48 9.91
CA HIS A 234 2.41 14.69 11.09
C HIS A 234 2.26 13.17 10.90
N HIS A 235 2.17 12.68 9.65
CA HIS A 235 2.24 11.26 9.37
C HIS A 235 3.55 10.64 9.87
N SER A 236 3.48 9.40 10.34
CA SER A 236 4.64 8.72 10.96
C SER A 236 5.81 8.55 10.00
N GLU A 237 5.59 8.40 8.70
CA GLU A 237 6.68 8.34 7.73
C GLU A 237 7.47 9.64 7.68
N LYS A 238 6.79 10.78 7.79
CA LYS A 238 7.43 12.11 7.74
C LYS A 238 8.28 12.32 8.99
N LEU A 239 7.77 11.91 10.16
CA LEU A 239 8.56 11.90 11.40
C LEU A 239 9.79 11.00 11.28
N ALA A 240 9.62 9.79 10.76
CA ALA A 240 10.72 8.83 10.58
C ALA A 240 11.80 9.33 9.61
N VAL A 241 11.43 9.91 8.47
CA VAL A 241 12.41 10.46 7.52
C VAL A 241 13.06 11.73 8.05
N ALA A 242 12.35 12.60 8.77
CA ALA A 242 12.95 13.75 9.42
C ALA A 242 14.00 13.32 10.46
N PHE A 243 13.70 12.31 11.27
CA PHE A 243 14.68 11.70 12.17
C PHE A 243 15.88 11.10 11.40
N GLY A 244 15.62 10.37 10.31
CA GLY A 244 16.67 9.84 9.43
C GLY A 244 17.59 10.92 8.89
N LEU A 245 17.04 12.03 8.38
CA LEU A 245 17.80 13.17 7.87
C LEU A 245 18.66 13.87 8.95
N ILE A 246 18.25 13.83 10.23
CA ILE A 246 19.04 14.37 11.34
C ILE A 246 20.23 13.46 11.66
N LYS A 247 20.00 12.15 11.63
CA LYS A 247 20.95 11.16 12.16
C LYS A 247 21.92 10.58 11.14
N THR A 248 21.60 10.70 9.87
CA THR A 248 22.41 10.10 8.80
C THR A 248 23.21 11.18 8.07
N SER A 249 24.36 10.80 7.53
CA SER A 249 25.17 11.70 6.71
C SER A 249 24.60 11.77 5.28
N PRO A 250 24.75 12.90 4.57
CA PRO A 250 24.36 13.00 3.17
C PRO A 250 24.90 11.83 2.33
N GLY A 251 24.06 11.27 1.45
CA GLY A 251 24.38 10.09 0.66
C GLY A 251 24.23 8.73 1.38
N THR A 252 23.89 8.71 2.67
CA THR A 252 23.55 7.47 3.39
C THR A 252 22.10 7.10 3.14
N GLU A 253 21.82 5.85 2.80
CA GLU A 253 20.44 5.38 2.58
C GLU A 253 19.61 5.39 3.87
N ILE A 254 18.40 5.98 3.82
CA ILE A 254 17.42 5.94 4.92
C ILE A 254 16.48 4.75 4.71
N ARG A 255 16.31 3.90 5.72
CA ARG A 255 15.41 2.73 5.67
C ARG A 255 14.26 2.85 6.65
N ILE A 256 13.04 2.85 6.14
CA ILE A 256 11.81 2.98 6.93
C ILE A 256 10.90 1.77 6.67
N VAL A 257 10.29 1.24 7.72
CA VAL A 257 9.28 0.17 7.63
C VAL A 257 7.95 0.67 8.21
N LYS A 258 6.88 0.57 7.42
CA LYS A 258 5.53 0.99 7.80
C LYS A 258 4.58 -0.21 7.94
N ASN A 259 3.70 -0.17 8.93
CA ASN A 259 2.70 -1.22 9.18
C ASN A 259 1.39 -1.05 8.38
N LEU A 260 1.27 -0.01 7.56
CA LEU A 260 0.18 0.28 6.64
C LEU A 260 0.76 0.49 5.23
N ARG A 261 -0.11 0.49 4.21
CA ARG A 261 0.26 0.97 2.88
C ARG A 261 0.62 2.46 2.97
N SER A 262 1.60 2.90 2.19
CA SER A 262 1.91 4.34 2.06
C SER A 262 0.66 5.10 1.60
N CYS A 263 0.50 6.38 1.96
CA CYS A 263 -0.53 7.23 1.35
C CYS A 263 0.05 8.02 0.19
N GLU A 264 -0.81 8.60 -0.65
CA GLU A 264 -0.36 9.31 -1.86
C GLU A 264 0.47 10.55 -1.55
N ASP A 265 0.12 11.23 -0.47
CA ASP A 265 0.86 12.37 0.05
C ASP A 265 2.28 11.98 0.49
N CYS A 266 2.40 11.00 1.40
CA CYS A 266 3.70 10.52 1.89
C CYS A 266 4.57 9.98 0.77
N HIS A 267 4.00 9.23 -0.19
CA HIS A 267 4.75 8.73 -1.34
C HIS A 267 5.34 9.88 -2.17
N SER A 268 4.53 10.92 -2.45
CA SER A 268 4.97 12.11 -3.19
C SER A 268 6.04 12.90 -2.42
N VAL A 269 5.89 13.01 -1.10
CA VAL A 269 6.87 13.67 -0.23
C VAL A 269 8.20 12.93 -0.19
N MET A 270 8.21 11.60 -0.11
CA MET A 270 9.45 10.82 -0.12
C MET A 270 10.22 10.98 -1.44
N LYS A 271 9.51 11.02 -2.59
CA LYS A 271 10.11 11.37 -3.88
C LYS A 271 10.83 12.73 -3.78
N LEU A 272 10.11 13.78 -3.39
CA LEU A 272 10.67 15.13 -3.30
C LEU A 272 11.83 15.22 -2.31
N ILE A 273 11.74 14.59 -1.13
CA ILE A 273 12.84 14.57 -0.16
C ILE A 273 14.08 13.93 -0.77
N SER A 274 13.95 12.79 -1.46
CA SER A 274 15.10 12.12 -2.09
C SER A 274 15.85 13.02 -3.08
N LYS A 275 15.11 13.86 -3.83
CA LYS A 275 15.66 14.86 -4.74
C LYS A 275 16.29 16.05 -4.01
N ILE A 276 15.56 16.64 -3.06
CA ILE A 276 15.96 17.89 -2.37
C ILE A 276 17.19 17.70 -1.48
N TYR A 277 17.27 16.54 -0.83
CA TYR A 277 18.34 16.20 0.11
C TYR A 277 19.43 15.33 -0.53
N GLN A 278 19.25 14.91 -1.79
CA GLN A 278 20.18 14.01 -2.50
C GLN A 278 20.49 12.77 -1.66
N GLN A 279 19.42 12.14 -1.17
CA GLN A 279 19.51 11.05 -0.23
C GLN A 279 18.49 9.96 -0.56
N ASP A 280 18.98 8.75 -0.78
CA ASP A 280 18.13 7.62 -1.14
C ASP A 280 17.30 7.17 0.08
N ILE A 281 16.03 6.89 -0.16
CA ILE A 281 15.10 6.45 0.87
C ILE A 281 14.45 5.15 0.43
N ILE A 282 14.55 4.11 1.26
CA ILE A 282 13.78 2.89 1.10
C ILE A 282 12.64 2.89 2.12
N VAL A 283 11.40 2.84 1.64
CA VAL A 283 10.23 2.60 2.48
C VAL A 283 9.64 1.23 2.16
N ARG A 284 9.61 0.33 3.14
CA ARG A 284 8.85 -0.92 3.07
C ARG A 284 7.46 -0.69 3.65
N ASP A 285 6.43 -0.82 2.83
CA ASP A 285 5.05 -0.85 3.30
C ASP A 285 4.54 -2.31 3.40
N ARG A 286 3.23 -2.50 3.62
CA ARG A 286 2.64 -3.86 3.69
C ARG A 286 2.66 -4.64 2.38
N ILE A 287 2.87 -3.97 1.24
CA ILE A 287 2.75 -4.53 -0.10
C ILE A 287 4.13 -4.75 -0.73
N ARG A 288 5.02 -3.76 -0.63
CA ARG A 288 6.28 -3.72 -1.37
C ARG A 288 7.32 -2.79 -0.73
N PHE A 289 8.52 -2.79 -1.30
CA PHE A 289 9.53 -1.77 -1.08
C PHE A 289 9.39 -0.68 -2.15
N HIS A 290 9.50 0.55 -1.70
CA HIS A 290 9.58 1.76 -2.50
C HIS A 290 10.99 2.30 -2.37
N HIS A 291 11.70 2.40 -3.49
CA HIS A 291 13.04 2.99 -3.55
C HIS A 291 12.90 4.39 -4.12
N PHE A 292 13.05 5.41 -3.29
CA PHE A 292 12.97 6.81 -3.67
C PHE A 292 14.37 7.32 -3.96
N ILE A 293 14.65 7.60 -5.23
CA ILE A 293 15.97 7.99 -5.72
C ILE A 293 15.79 9.19 -6.64
N ASN A 294 16.44 10.30 -6.33
CA ASN A 294 16.45 11.53 -7.13
C ASN A 294 15.05 12.00 -7.63
N GLY A 295 14.02 11.86 -6.80
CA GLY A 295 12.68 12.29 -7.18
C GLY A 295 11.81 11.22 -7.84
N ASP A 296 12.35 10.03 -8.11
CA ASP A 296 11.62 8.90 -8.68
C ASP A 296 11.39 7.80 -7.65
N CYS A 297 10.42 6.91 -7.92
CA CYS A 297 10.18 5.72 -7.10
C CYS A 297 10.25 4.46 -7.95
N SER A 298 10.82 3.36 -7.43
CA SER A 298 10.87 2.06 -8.12
C SER A 298 9.50 1.47 -8.49
N CYS A 299 8.41 1.96 -7.89
CA CYS A 299 7.05 1.55 -8.25
C CYS A 299 6.51 2.24 -9.52
N LYS A 300 7.22 3.23 -10.09
CA LYS A 300 6.79 4.03 -11.25
C LYS A 300 5.40 4.67 -11.05
N ASP A 301 5.13 5.13 -9.83
CA ASP A 301 3.85 5.68 -9.36
C ASP A 301 2.65 4.71 -9.46
N TYR A 302 2.92 3.42 -9.68
CA TYR A 302 1.94 2.35 -9.66
C TYR A 302 2.08 1.54 -8.37
N TRP A 303 1.44 1.99 -7.28
CA TRP A 303 1.58 1.39 -5.94
C TRP A 303 0.31 1.24 -5.15
#